data_AF-A0A7H8PJS9-F1
#
_entry.id   AF-A0A7H8PJS9-F1
#
_cell.length_a   1.000
_cell.length_b   1.000
_cell.length_c   1.000
_cell.angle_alpha   90.00
_cell.angle_beta   90.00
_cell.angle_gamma   90.00
#
_symmetry.space_group_name_H-M   'P 1'
#
loop_
_entity.id
_entity.type
_entity.pdbx_description
1 polymer ?
#
loop_
_entity_poly.entity_id
_entity_poly.type
_entity_poly.pdbx_seq_one_letter_code
_entity_poly.pdbx_strand_id
1 'polypeptide(L)' 'MTEAQLANLLELAYDAEADTGVSPEEARRRFAKKQAAAIAQFVVGRTTTVTGVSSDGATVTGTGIIT' A
#
# COMPACT_ATOMS: atom_id res chain seq x y z
N MET A 1 9.72 5.59 0.99
CA MET A 1 10.09 4.24 0.53
C MET A 1 10.14 4.22 -0.99
N THR A 2 11.11 3.56 -1.60
CA THR A 2 11.22 3.42 -3.07
C THR A 2 10.47 2.19 -3.58
N GLU A 3 10.24 2.12 -4.89
CA GLU A 3 9.63 0.94 -5.54
C GLU A 3 10.45 -0.33 -5.32
N ALA A 4 11.78 -0.23 -5.36
CA ALA A 4 12.68 -1.35 -5.08
C ALA A 4 12.55 -1.85 -3.62
N GLN A 5 12.33 -0.94 -2.67
CA GLN A 5 12.10 -1.31 -1.27
C GLN A 5 10.74 -1.99 -1.08
N LEU A 6 9.69 -1.53 -1.79
CA LEU A 6 8.40 -2.22 -1.79
C LEU A 6 8.50 -3.62 -2.39
N ALA A 7 9.17 -3.76 -3.54
CA ALA A 7 9.36 -5.05 -4.20
C ALA A 7 10.05 -6.05 -3.26
N ASN A 8 11.11 -5.63 -2.56
CA ASN A 8 11.81 -6.46 -1.60
C ASN A 8 10.91 -6.88 -0.41
N LEU A 9 10.08 -5.97 0.12
CA LEU A 9 9.12 -6.32 1.18
C LEU A 9 8.06 -7.32 0.73
N LEU A 10 7.62 -7.25 -0.52
CA LEU A 10 6.68 -8.21 -1.10
C LEU A 10 7.36 -9.58 -1.26
N GLU A 11 8.58 -9.62 -1.79
CA GLU A 11 9.40 -10.85 -1.92
C GLU A 11 9.59 -11.54 -0.56
N LEU A 12 10.03 -10.80 0.46
CA LEU A 12 10.14 -11.31 1.83
C LEU A 12 8.80 -11.83 2.40
N ALA A 13 7.68 -11.21 2.03
CA ALA A 13 6.37 -11.69 2.46
C ALA A 13 5.99 -13.00 1.78
N TYR A 14 6.39 -13.21 0.51
CA TYR A 14 6.17 -14.47 -0.20
C TYR A 14 7.02 -15.59 0.41
N ASP A 15 8.31 -15.34 0.61
CA ASP A 15 9.24 -16.31 1.19
C ASP A 15 8.81 -16.74 2.60
N ALA A 16 8.35 -15.78 3.41
CA ALA A 16 7.91 -16.04 4.77
C ALA A 16 6.62 -16.87 4.88
N GLU A 17 5.82 -16.98 3.81
CA GLU A 17 4.60 -17.81 3.81
C GLU A 17 4.77 -19.09 2.97
N ALA A 18 5.81 -19.18 2.12
CA ALA A 18 6.09 -20.33 1.28
C ALA A 18 6.45 -21.60 2.09
N ASP A 19 7.09 -21.44 3.26
CA ASP A 19 7.54 -22.54 4.11
C ASP A 19 6.83 -22.53 5.48
N THR A 20 5.50 -22.42 5.46
CA THR A 20 4.68 -22.41 6.67
C THR A 20 3.77 -23.62 6.73
N GLY A 21 3.86 -24.40 7.81
CA GLY A 21 2.99 -25.56 8.08
C GLY A 21 1.53 -25.20 8.42
N VAL A 22 1.03 -24.07 7.91
CA VAL A 22 -0.33 -23.58 8.10
C VAL A 22 -1.22 -23.96 6.91
N SER A 23 -2.54 -23.90 7.08
CA SER A 23 -3.44 -24.16 5.95
C SER A 23 -3.26 -23.11 4.85
N PRO A 24 -3.46 -23.46 3.57
CA PRO A 24 -3.37 -22.51 2.46
C PRO A 24 -4.32 -21.30 2.60
N GLU A 25 -5.42 -21.42 3.31
CA GLU A 25 -6.34 -20.32 3.59
C GLU A 25 -5.76 -19.33 4.61
N GLU A 26 -5.10 -19.84 5.64
CA GLU A 26 -4.44 -19.00 6.65
C GLU A 26 -3.21 -18.31 6.08
N ALA A 27 -2.39 -19.03 5.29
CA ALA A 27 -1.25 -18.45 4.57
C ALA A 27 -1.70 -17.31 3.65
N ARG A 28 -2.77 -17.49 2.87
CA ARG A 28 -3.34 -16.44 2.00
C ARG A 28 -3.80 -15.21 2.79
N ARG A 29 -4.44 -15.38 3.95
CA ARG A 29 -4.84 -14.26 4.81
C ARG A 29 -3.65 -13.50 5.38
N ARG A 30 -2.62 -14.21 5.83
CA ARG A 30 -1.38 -13.59 6.35
C ARG A 30 -0.63 -12.85 5.26
N PHE A 31 -0.53 -13.47 4.09
CA PHE A 31 0.07 -12.87 2.92
C PHE A 31 -0.63 -11.57 2.51
N ALA A 32 -1.97 -11.57 2.44
CA ALA A 32 -2.75 -10.36 2.16
C ALA A 32 -2.50 -9.23 3.18
N LYS A 33 -2.39 -9.57 4.48
CA LYS A 33 -2.09 -8.58 5.54
C LYS A 33 -0.68 -7.99 5.38
N LYS A 34 0.33 -8.82 5.10
CA LYS A 34 1.71 -8.37 4.90
C LYS A 34 1.84 -7.46 3.68
N GLN A 35 1.21 -7.81 2.56
CA GLN A 35 1.16 -6.95 1.38
C GLN A 35 0.47 -5.62 1.66
N ALA A 36 -0.69 -5.63 2.33
CA ALA A 36 -1.42 -4.41 2.66
C ALA A 36 -0.56 -3.47 3.55
N ALA A 37 0.18 -4.03 4.51
CA ALA A 37 1.09 -3.26 5.35
C ALA A 37 2.27 -2.66 4.55
N ALA A 38 2.89 -3.44 3.65
CA ALA A 38 3.99 -2.96 2.80
C ALA A 38 3.51 -1.85 1.84
N ILE A 39 2.34 -2.02 1.23
CA ILE A 39 1.74 -1.01 0.35
C ILE A 39 1.38 0.25 1.14
N ALA A 40 0.84 0.12 2.35
CA ALA A 40 0.57 1.28 3.20
C ALA A 40 1.85 2.08 3.49
N GLN A 41 2.94 1.41 3.86
CA GLN A 41 4.24 2.07 4.08
C GLN A 41 4.83 2.73 2.82
N PHE A 42 4.49 2.21 1.64
CA PHE A 42 4.91 2.80 0.37
C PHE A 42 4.15 4.08 0.03
N VAL A 43 2.87 4.11 0.36
CA VAL A 43 1.94 5.17 0.00
C VAL A 43 2.00 6.32 1.01
N VAL A 44 2.30 6.02 2.28
CA VAL A 44 2.56 7.04 3.30
C VAL A 44 3.70 7.96 2.86
N GLY A 45 3.48 9.26 2.96
CA GLY A 45 4.42 10.30 2.54
C GLY A 45 4.40 10.62 1.05
N ARG A 46 3.57 9.96 0.23
CA ARG A 46 3.40 10.34 -1.18
C ARG A 46 2.49 11.55 -1.34
N THR A 47 2.91 12.47 -2.19
CA THR A 47 2.07 13.59 -2.64
C THR A 47 1.02 13.06 -3.61
N THR A 48 -0.26 13.28 -3.30
CA THR A 48 -1.39 12.99 -4.17
C THR A 48 -2.05 14.29 -4.61
N THR A 49 -2.55 14.32 -5.83
CA THR A 49 -3.34 15.43 -6.35
C THR A 49 -4.81 15.16 -6.08
N VAL A 50 -5.44 16.06 -5.33
CA VAL A 50 -6.86 16.01 -5.00
C VAL A 50 -7.58 17.03 -5.87
N THR A 51 -8.55 16.57 -6.64
CA THR A 51 -9.44 17.43 -7.40
C THR A 51 -10.77 17.54 -6.66
N GLY A 52 -11.11 18.74 -6.22
CA GLY A 52 -12.40 19.08 -5.62
C GLY A 52 -13.19 20.04 -6.49
N VAL A 53 -14.47 20.22 -6.14
CA VAL A 53 -15.32 21.28 -6.70
C VAL A 53 -15.62 22.25 -5.57
N SER A 54 -15.29 23.54 -5.76
CA SER A 54 -15.60 24.59 -4.79
C SER A 54 -17.09 24.91 -4.78
N SER A 55 -17.54 25.62 -3.74
CA SER A 55 -18.95 25.99 -3.55
C SER A 55 -19.53 26.87 -4.67
N ASP A 56 -18.68 27.47 -5.51
CA ASP A 56 -19.02 28.26 -6.70
C ASP A 56 -19.05 27.43 -8.00
N GLY A 57 -18.80 26.11 -7.92
CA GLY A 57 -18.81 25.20 -9.06
C GLY A 57 -17.49 25.13 -9.84
N ALA A 58 -16.44 25.84 -9.41
CA ALA A 58 -15.13 25.75 -10.04
C ALA A 58 -14.37 24.48 -9.60
N THR A 59 -13.56 23.92 -10.51
CA THR A 59 -12.67 22.80 -10.18
C THR A 59 -11.44 23.35 -9.47
N VAL A 60 -11.15 22.82 -8.28
CA VAL A 60 -9.97 23.17 -7.47
C VAL A 60 -9.05 21.97 -7.41
N THR A 61 -7.77 22.19 -7.71
CA THR A 61 -6.73 21.16 -7.62
C THR A 61 -5.80 21.50 -6.45
N GLY A 62 -5.71 20.59 -5.48
CA GLY A 62 -4.79 20.68 -4.35
C GLY A 62 -3.82 19.50 -4.34
N THR A 63 -2.66 19.66 -3.71
CA THR A 63 -1.76 18.54 -3.43
C THR A 63 -1.81 18.24 -1.94
N GLY A 64 -2.02 16.97 -1.58
CA GLY A 64 -1.99 16.48 -0.20
C GLY A 64 -0.91 15.42 -0.03
N ILE A 65 -0.40 15.27 1.19
CA ILE A 65 0.48 14.14 1.55
C ILE A 65 -0.39 13.08 2.21
N ILE A 66 -0.22 11.82 1.80
CA ILE A 66 -0.90 10.70 2.44
C ILE A 66 -0.23 10.44 3.79
N THR A 67 -0.96 10.63 4.89
CA THR A 67 -0.50 10.45 6.27
C THR A 67 -1.02 9.17 6.88
#